data_AF-A0A920UHA3-F1
#
_entry.id   AF-A0A920UHA3-F1
#
_cell.length_a   1.000
_cell.length_b   1.000
_cell.length_c   1.000
_cell.angle_alpha   90.00
_cell.angle_beta   90.00
_cell.angle_gamma   90.00
#
_symmetry.space_group_name_H-M   'P 1'
#
loop_
_entity.id
_entity.type
_entity.pdbx_description
1 polymer ?
#
loop_
_entity_poly.entity_id
_entity_poly.type
_entity_poly.pdbx_seq_one_letter_code
_entity_poly.pdbx_strand_id
1 'polypeptide(L)'
;MPQISIETIIKQAKAAQTEFESAGQEVVDELITGLAWSLLEPGTNRSLSNQAVHDTGLGNADDKFTKNYRKTLGLLRDLKNTPSVGVIKELPEKGLVEIARPVGVVGAVTPSTNPIATPLNNTLNAIKGRNSIILAPSPKGDAVCELIVEILQKVLVRLGHPEHLIQKISSPASKEATNKLMQSVDMVVVTGSEKNVSSAYRSGTPAIGVGVGNVAVIIDETADLASAASKVVTSKIFDNATSCSSENSLVIVDEVYENAIEALQEEGGVLLDHKETQELRDNLWIQGKLNPHLIAKSAYEIATVVGFQRPEMREAKMLMVEETGTGSEHPFSGEKLSPGFDFVSSRKF
;
A
#
# COMPACT_ATOMS: atom_id res chain seq x y z
N MET A 1 -4.87 -26.95 14.33
CA MET A 1 -5.50 -27.66 13.20
C MET A 1 -4.41 -27.92 12.15
N PRO A 2 -4.45 -29.04 11.41
CA PRO A 2 -3.47 -29.30 10.34
C PRO A 2 -3.53 -28.20 9.28
N GLN A 3 -2.37 -27.78 8.79
CA GLN A 3 -2.25 -26.73 7.78
C GLN A 3 -2.89 -27.21 6.47
N ILE A 4 -3.83 -26.44 5.91
CA ILE A 4 -4.48 -26.78 4.65
C ILE A 4 -3.46 -26.55 3.52
N SER A 5 -3.35 -27.51 2.60
CA SER A 5 -2.39 -27.40 1.49
C SER A 5 -2.82 -26.33 0.48
N ILE A 6 -1.86 -25.72 -0.22
CA ILE A 6 -2.15 -24.71 -1.26
C ILE A 6 -3.04 -25.29 -2.36
N GLU A 7 -2.82 -26.54 -2.74
CA GLU A 7 -3.63 -27.24 -3.74
C GLU A 7 -5.10 -27.37 -3.31
N THR A 8 -5.34 -27.59 -2.02
CA THR A 8 -6.68 -27.68 -1.45
C THR A 8 -7.37 -26.31 -1.46
N ILE A 9 -6.68 -25.26 -1.02
CA ILE A 9 -7.18 -23.87 -1.03
C ILE A 9 -7.56 -23.46 -2.46
N ILE A 10 -6.70 -23.77 -3.44
CA ILE A 10 -6.96 -23.46 -4.86
C ILE A 10 -8.14 -24.25 -5.40
N LYS A 11 -8.25 -25.54 -5.06
CA LYS A 11 -9.41 -26.36 -5.47
C LYS A 11 -10.71 -25.78 -4.94
N GLN A 12 -10.73 -25.34 -3.68
CA GLN A 12 -11.88 -24.67 -3.07
C GLN A 12 -12.18 -23.33 -3.77
N ALA A 13 -11.16 -22.54 -4.08
CA ALA A 13 -11.31 -21.26 -4.77
C ALA A 13 -11.85 -21.43 -6.21
N LYS A 14 -11.44 -22.48 -6.92
CA LYS A 14 -11.94 -22.82 -8.26
C LYS A 14 -13.40 -23.22 -8.23
N ALA A 15 -13.79 -24.06 -7.27
CA ALA A 15 -15.18 -24.46 -7.10
C ALA A 15 -16.08 -23.25 -6.79
N ALA A 16 -15.66 -22.39 -5.84
CA ALA A 16 -16.36 -21.16 -5.49
C ALA A 16 -16.48 -20.18 -6.68
N GLN A 17 -15.42 -20.02 -7.46
CA GLN A 17 -15.45 -19.14 -8.64
C GLN A 17 -16.38 -19.68 -9.73
N THR A 18 -16.38 -21.00 -9.97
CA THR A 18 -17.28 -21.64 -10.94
C THR A 18 -18.75 -21.39 -10.59
N GLU A 19 -19.10 -21.48 -9.31
CA GLU A 19 -20.45 -21.16 -8.84
C GLU A 19 -20.77 -19.66 -8.97
N PHE A 20 -19.81 -18.79 -8.65
CA PHE A 20 -20.01 -17.34 -8.71
C PHE A 20 -20.02 -16.77 -10.15
N GLU A 21 -19.47 -17.48 -11.13
CA GLU A 21 -19.37 -17.01 -12.52
C GLU A 21 -20.74 -16.67 -13.14
N SER A 22 -21.82 -17.33 -12.69
CA SER A 22 -23.19 -17.04 -13.14
C SER A 22 -23.82 -15.79 -12.52
N ALA A 23 -23.16 -15.12 -11.58
CA ALA A 23 -23.69 -13.90 -10.95
C ALA A 23 -23.87 -12.77 -11.98
N GLY A 24 -25.02 -12.11 -11.92
CA GLY A 24 -25.33 -10.93 -12.73
C GLY A 24 -24.58 -9.67 -12.25
N GLN A 25 -24.56 -8.62 -13.08
CA GLN A 25 -23.86 -7.36 -12.77
C GLN A 25 -24.33 -6.74 -11.45
N GLU A 26 -25.64 -6.69 -11.21
CA GLU A 26 -26.21 -6.08 -10.00
C GLU A 26 -25.79 -6.84 -8.72
N VAL A 27 -25.79 -8.18 -8.78
CA VAL A 27 -25.34 -9.04 -7.67
C VAL A 27 -23.86 -8.80 -7.36
N VAL A 28 -23.02 -8.72 -8.40
CA VAL A 28 -21.60 -8.41 -8.25
C VAL A 28 -21.40 -7.03 -7.61
N ASP A 29 -22.15 -6.03 -8.06
CA ASP A 29 -22.03 -4.64 -7.59
C ASP A 29 -22.52 -4.47 -6.15
N GLU A 30 -23.61 -5.14 -5.78
CA GLU A 30 -24.10 -5.19 -4.41
C GLU A 30 -23.10 -5.91 -3.49
N LEU A 31 -22.56 -7.04 -3.93
CA LEU A 31 -21.59 -7.82 -3.16
C LEU A 31 -20.32 -7.00 -2.86
N ILE A 32 -19.70 -6.36 -3.86
CA ILE A 32 -18.49 -5.56 -3.61
C ILE A 32 -18.77 -4.37 -2.69
N THR A 33 -19.99 -3.81 -2.75
CA THR A 33 -20.41 -2.74 -1.84
C THR A 33 -20.55 -3.24 -0.40
N GLY A 34 -21.18 -4.40 -0.21
CA GLY A 34 -21.32 -5.04 1.10
C GLY A 34 -19.99 -5.46 1.72
N LEU A 35 -19.09 -6.04 0.91
CA LEU A 35 -17.73 -6.40 1.32
C LEU A 35 -16.94 -5.17 1.75
N ALA A 36 -16.98 -4.10 0.96
CA ALA A 36 -16.32 -2.84 1.31
C ALA A 36 -16.87 -2.26 2.62
N TRP A 37 -18.20 -2.15 2.74
CA TRP A 37 -18.83 -1.63 3.96
C TRP A 37 -18.44 -2.44 5.21
N SER A 38 -18.33 -3.76 5.10
CA SER A 38 -18.01 -4.62 6.25
C SER A 38 -16.67 -4.30 6.92
N LEU A 39 -15.69 -3.78 6.17
CA LEU A 39 -14.39 -3.37 6.71
C LEU A 39 -14.29 -1.87 6.92
N LEU A 40 -15.12 -1.08 6.22
CA LEU A 40 -15.17 0.38 6.39
C LEU A 40 -16.09 0.83 7.51
N GLU A 41 -17.00 -0.02 8.00
CA GLU A 41 -17.85 0.27 9.15
C GLU A 41 -16.96 0.81 10.30
N PRO A 42 -17.28 1.98 10.90
CA PRO A 42 -16.36 2.70 11.78
C PRO A 42 -15.77 1.86 12.92
N GLY A 43 -16.57 1.01 13.58
CA GLY A 43 -16.09 0.14 14.65
C GLY A 43 -15.07 -0.88 14.16
N THR A 44 -15.40 -1.55 13.05
CA THR A 44 -14.57 -2.57 12.41
C THR A 44 -13.28 -1.97 11.87
N ASN A 45 -13.36 -0.85 11.15
CA ASN A 45 -12.19 -0.15 10.59
C ASN A 45 -11.25 0.31 11.71
N ARG A 46 -11.79 0.84 12.81
CA ARG A 46 -10.99 1.26 13.98
C ARG A 46 -10.29 0.06 14.61
N SER A 47 -11.00 -1.04 14.83
CA SER A 47 -10.44 -2.27 15.40
C SER A 47 -9.30 -2.82 14.54
N LEU A 48 -9.51 -2.94 13.23
CA LEU A 48 -8.49 -3.42 12.30
C LEU A 48 -7.28 -2.47 12.24
N SER A 49 -7.51 -1.15 12.24
CA SER A 49 -6.42 -0.16 12.20
C SER A 49 -5.54 -0.24 13.44
N ASN A 50 -6.13 -0.40 14.63
CA ASN A 50 -5.39 -0.63 15.88
C ASN A 50 -4.58 -1.93 15.81
N GLN A 51 -5.21 -3.03 15.39
CA GLN A 51 -4.55 -4.33 15.25
C GLN A 51 -3.39 -4.27 14.25
N ALA A 52 -3.56 -3.57 13.13
CA ALA A 52 -2.51 -3.40 12.13
C ALA A 52 -1.28 -2.65 12.65
N VAL A 53 -1.46 -1.59 13.44
CA VAL A 53 -0.33 -0.91 14.07
C VAL A 53 0.33 -1.82 15.10
N HIS A 54 -0.45 -2.50 15.92
CA HIS A 54 0.06 -3.46 16.91
C HIS A 54 0.92 -4.56 16.28
N ASP A 55 0.42 -5.22 15.24
CA ASP A 55 1.08 -6.39 14.64
C ASP A 55 2.28 -6.02 13.77
N THR A 56 2.18 -4.89 13.05
CA THR A 56 3.23 -4.50 12.11
C THR A 56 4.28 -3.58 12.72
N GLY A 57 3.88 -2.78 13.71
CA GLY A 57 4.65 -1.68 14.28
C GLY A 57 4.80 -0.47 13.35
N LEU A 58 4.03 -0.39 12.25
CA LEU A 58 4.21 0.61 11.20
C LEU A 58 3.08 1.64 11.19
N GLY A 59 3.41 2.92 11.17
CA GLY A 59 2.45 4.01 11.03
C GLY A 59 1.58 4.22 12.29
N ASN A 60 0.38 4.78 12.11
CA ASN A 60 -0.54 5.08 13.20
C ASN A 60 -2.00 4.72 12.85
N ALA A 61 -2.84 4.56 13.87
CA ALA A 61 -4.17 3.98 13.69
C ALA A 61 -5.17 4.96 13.04
N ASP A 62 -5.03 6.26 13.29
CA ASP A 62 -5.94 7.28 12.73
C ASP A 62 -5.72 7.47 11.23
N ASP A 63 -4.47 7.48 10.80
CA ASP A 63 -4.14 7.55 9.38
C ASP A 63 -4.50 6.25 8.67
N LYS A 64 -4.30 5.06 9.29
CA LYS A 64 -4.79 3.81 8.71
C LYS A 64 -6.31 3.79 8.56
N PHE A 65 -7.04 4.27 9.56
CA PHE A 65 -8.50 4.38 9.50
C PHE A 65 -8.93 5.25 8.30
N THR A 66 -8.31 6.42 8.16
CA THR A 66 -8.53 7.35 7.04
C THR A 66 -8.11 6.75 5.69
N LYS A 67 -6.98 6.05 5.66
CA LYS A 67 -6.42 5.39 4.46
C LYS A 67 -7.37 4.31 3.95
N ASN A 68 -7.91 3.50 4.85
CA ASN A 68 -8.88 2.46 4.51
C ASN A 68 -10.11 3.07 3.85
N TYR A 69 -10.68 4.13 4.44
CA TYR A 69 -11.80 4.86 3.84
C TYR A 69 -11.47 5.44 2.47
N ARG A 70 -10.44 6.30 2.38
CA ARG A 70 -10.14 7.04 1.15
C ARG A 70 -9.80 6.11 -0.01
N LYS A 71 -8.96 5.09 0.22
CA LYS A 71 -8.54 4.16 -0.84
C LYS A 71 -9.67 3.24 -1.29
N THR A 72 -10.53 2.80 -0.39
CA THR A 72 -11.62 1.87 -0.74
C THR A 72 -12.79 2.61 -1.37
N LEU A 73 -13.18 3.78 -0.85
CA LEU A 73 -14.23 4.60 -1.46
C LEU A 73 -13.81 5.14 -2.83
N GLY A 74 -12.53 5.50 -2.99
CA GLY A 74 -11.97 5.85 -4.30
C GLY A 74 -12.14 4.71 -5.29
N LEU A 75 -11.76 3.49 -4.92
CA LEU A 75 -11.96 2.31 -5.77
C LEU A 75 -13.44 2.06 -6.08
N LEU A 76 -14.32 2.10 -5.08
CA LEU A 76 -15.76 1.88 -5.32
C LEU A 76 -16.33 2.91 -6.30
N ARG A 77 -15.89 4.16 -6.22
CA ARG A 77 -16.28 5.20 -7.18
C ARG A 77 -15.83 4.84 -8.59
N ASP A 78 -14.61 4.33 -8.76
CA ASP A 78 -14.06 3.95 -10.06
C ASP A 78 -14.71 2.66 -10.62
N LEU A 79 -15.14 1.73 -9.75
CA LEU A 79 -15.86 0.51 -10.13
C LEU A 79 -17.36 0.73 -10.37
N LYS A 80 -17.91 1.84 -9.87
CA LYS A 80 -19.33 2.17 -10.01
C LYS A 80 -19.69 2.34 -11.48
N ASN A 81 -20.71 1.61 -11.93
CA ASN A 81 -21.19 1.58 -13.31
C ASN A 81 -20.19 1.03 -14.34
N THR A 82 -19.04 0.50 -13.92
CA THR A 82 -18.10 -0.15 -14.83
C THR A 82 -18.63 -1.55 -15.16
N PRO A 83 -18.93 -1.87 -16.43
CA PRO A 83 -19.45 -3.19 -16.81
C PRO A 83 -18.36 -4.27 -16.69
N SER A 84 -18.69 -5.40 -16.10
CA SER A 84 -17.77 -6.53 -15.85
C SER A 84 -18.42 -7.91 -16.03
N VAL A 85 -19.69 -7.94 -16.43
CA VAL A 85 -20.48 -9.15 -16.64
C VAL A 85 -21.09 -9.16 -18.04
N GLY A 86 -20.92 -10.26 -18.77
CA GLY A 86 -21.54 -10.44 -20.09
C GLY A 86 -20.97 -9.52 -21.16
N VAL A 87 -21.82 -9.04 -22.06
CA VAL A 87 -21.45 -8.08 -23.10
C VAL A 87 -21.17 -6.73 -22.46
N ILE A 88 -19.92 -6.26 -22.57
CA ILE A 88 -19.49 -4.98 -21.98
C ILE A 88 -19.38 -3.86 -23.01
N LYS A 89 -19.38 -4.23 -24.30
CA LYS A 89 -19.29 -3.27 -25.40
C LYS A 89 -19.73 -3.90 -26.71
N GLU A 90 -20.49 -3.14 -27.48
CA GLU A 90 -20.83 -3.48 -28.86
C GLU A 90 -20.26 -2.40 -29.79
N LEU A 91 -19.62 -2.82 -30.88
CA LEU A 91 -19.03 -1.96 -31.90
C LEU A 91 -19.59 -2.37 -33.27
N PRO A 92 -20.86 -2.04 -33.58
CA PRO A 92 -21.55 -2.50 -34.79
C PRO A 92 -20.82 -2.08 -36.07
N GLU A 93 -20.21 -0.89 -36.07
CA GLU A 93 -19.45 -0.36 -37.20
C GLU A 93 -18.19 -1.18 -37.52
N LYS A 94 -17.68 -1.92 -36.55
CA LYS A 94 -16.55 -2.86 -36.70
C LYS A 94 -17.00 -4.33 -36.77
N GLY A 95 -18.29 -4.61 -36.54
CA GLY A 95 -18.80 -5.96 -36.37
C GLY A 95 -18.21 -6.69 -35.15
N LEU A 96 -17.89 -5.96 -34.07
CA LEU A 96 -17.25 -6.53 -32.86
C LEU A 96 -18.16 -6.45 -31.63
N VAL A 97 -18.03 -7.44 -30.76
CA VAL A 97 -18.62 -7.48 -29.42
C VAL A 97 -17.52 -7.85 -28.43
N GLU A 98 -17.40 -7.10 -27.33
CA GLU A 98 -16.49 -7.43 -26.23
C GLU A 98 -17.30 -8.06 -25.09
N ILE A 99 -16.90 -9.25 -24.64
CA ILE A 99 -17.55 -10.01 -23.57
C ILE A 99 -16.56 -10.17 -22.42
N ALA A 100 -16.97 -9.75 -21.21
CA ALA A 100 -16.16 -9.92 -20.01
C ALA A 100 -16.12 -11.39 -19.57
N ARG A 101 -14.91 -11.91 -19.42
CA ARG A 101 -14.64 -13.27 -18.93
C ARG A 101 -13.73 -13.20 -17.69
N PRO A 102 -14.08 -13.89 -16.59
CA PRO A 102 -13.21 -13.99 -15.43
C PRO A 102 -11.88 -14.65 -15.81
N VAL A 103 -10.80 -14.25 -15.13
CA VAL A 103 -9.50 -14.91 -15.28
C VAL A 103 -9.44 -16.24 -14.51
N GLY A 104 -10.28 -16.39 -13.48
CA GLY A 104 -10.34 -17.60 -12.64
C GLY A 104 -9.97 -17.29 -11.19
N VAL A 105 -8.89 -17.89 -10.70
CA VAL A 105 -8.35 -17.66 -9.34
C VAL A 105 -7.27 -16.59 -9.39
N VAL A 106 -7.44 -15.53 -8.59
CA VAL A 106 -6.43 -14.49 -8.38
C VAL A 106 -5.62 -14.79 -7.11
N GLY A 107 -4.31 -14.89 -7.21
CA GLY A 107 -3.41 -14.88 -6.06
C GLY A 107 -2.90 -13.47 -5.78
N ALA A 108 -3.11 -12.95 -4.58
CA ALA A 108 -2.74 -11.58 -4.25
C ALA A 108 -1.73 -11.50 -3.09
N VAL A 109 -0.52 -11.03 -3.38
CA VAL A 109 0.52 -10.77 -2.36
C VAL A 109 0.32 -9.38 -1.79
N THR A 110 0.20 -9.26 -0.46
CA THR A 110 -0.14 -7.99 0.21
C THR A 110 0.91 -7.52 1.22
N PRO A 111 1.19 -6.21 1.31
CA PRO A 111 2.31 -5.68 2.11
C PRO A 111 1.92 -5.38 3.55
N SER A 112 2.92 -5.32 4.46
CA SER A 112 2.71 -4.89 5.85
C SER A 112 2.44 -3.40 6.01
N THR A 113 2.84 -2.55 5.04
CA THR A 113 2.63 -1.09 5.08
C THR A 113 1.16 -0.71 4.88
N ASN A 114 0.40 -1.55 4.17
CA ASN A 114 -1.02 -1.34 3.93
C ASN A 114 -1.79 -2.67 4.04
N PRO A 115 -1.87 -3.25 5.25
CA PRO A 115 -2.32 -4.62 5.46
C PRO A 115 -3.85 -4.76 5.45
N ILE A 116 -4.61 -3.67 5.30
CA ILE A 116 -6.08 -3.67 5.26
C ILE A 116 -6.59 -3.23 3.89
N ALA A 117 -6.30 -1.98 3.48
CA ALA A 117 -6.83 -1.47 2.22
C ALA A 117 -6.32 -2.24 0.99
N THR A 118 -5.09 -2.76 0.99
CA THR A 118 -4.57 -3.56 -0.14
C THR A 118 -5.31 -4.89 -0.31
N PRO A 119 -5.40 -5.78 0.71
CA PRO A 119 -6.17 -7.01 0.57
C PRO A 119 -7.64 -6.75 0.25
N LEU A 120 -8.26 -5.73 0.86
CA LEU A 120 -9.64 -5.36 0.54
C LEU A 120 -9.77 -4.93 -0.92
N ASN A 121 -8.99 -3.95 -1.38
CA ASN A 121 -9.11 -3.43 -2.73
C ASN A 121 -8.79 -4.48 -3.81
N ASN A 122 -7.81 -5.35 -3.58
CA ASN A 122 -7.54 -6.47 -4.48
C ASN A 122 -8.74 -7.43 -4.52
N THR A 123 -9.36 -7.68 -3.38
CA THR A 123 -10.57 -8.51 -3.29
C THR A 123 -11.72 -7.89 -4.07
N LEU A 124 -12.01 -6.60 -3.87
CA LEU A 124 -13.11 -5.93 -4.58
C LEU A 124 -12.90 -5.97 -6.10
N ASN A 125 -11.69 -5.74 -6.58
CA ASN A 125 -11.36 -5.85 -8.01
C ASN A 125 -11.55 -7.28 -8.54
N ALA A 126 -11.07 -8.29 -7.81
CA ALA A 126 -11.22 -9.69 -8.20
C ALA A 126 -12.70 -10.08 -8.30
N ILE A 127 -13.50 -9.75 -7.29
CA ILE A 127 -14.93 -10.07 -7.21
C ILE A 127 -15.72 -9.29 -8.25
N LYS A 128 -15.39 -8.01 -8.50
CA LYS A 128 -15.98 -7.23 -9.60
C LYS A 128 -15.81 -7.94 -10.95
N GLY A 129 -14.68 -8.61 -11.18
CA GLY A 129 -14.43 -9.44 -12.35
C GLY A 129 -14.95 -10.88 -12.27
N ARG A 130 -15.76 -11.23 -11.27
CA ARG A 130 -16.26 -12.59 -10.97
C ARG A 130 -15.16 -13.66 -10.80
N ASN A 131 -14.04 -13.25 -10.20
CA ASN A 131 -12.93 -14.13 -9.83
C ASN A 131 -13.02 -14.53 -8.36
N SER A 132 -12.43 -15.68 -7.99
CA SER A 132 -12.06 -15.91 -6.60
C SER A 132 -10.69 -15.31 -6.30
N ILE A 133 -10.40 -15.07 -5.02
CA ILE A 133 -9.13 -14.50 -4.59
C ILE A 133 -8.54 -15.27 -3.39
N ILE A 134 -7.23 -15.50 -3.44
CA ILE A 134 -6.44 -16.04 -2.34
C ILE A 134 -5.37 -15.01 -1.95
N LEU A 135 -5.44 -14.52 -0.72
CA LEU A 135 -4.52 -13.54 -0.17
C LEU A 135 -3.27 -14.23 0.41
N ALA A 136 -2.10 -13.70 0.08
CA ALA A 136 -0.81 -14.07 0.64
C ALA A 136 -0.20 -12.85 1.35
N PRO A 137 -0.54 -12.62 2.64
CA PRO A 137 -0.05 -11.46 3.36
C PRO A 137 1.43 -11.57 3.69
N SER A 138 2.08 -10.43 3.91
CA SER A 138 3.37 -10.40 4.60
C SER A 138 3.25 -11.05 5.99
N PRO A 139 4.30 -11.69 6.53
CA PRO A 139 4.23 -12.33 7.85
C PRO A 139 3.77 -11.40 8.97
N LYS A 140 4.17 -10.12 8.94
CA LYS A 140 3.74 -9.09 9.91
C LYS A 140 2.25 -8.72 9.81
N GLY A 141 1.63 -8.92 8.65
CA GLY A 141 0.22 -8.62 8.40
C GLY A 141 -0.69 -9.85 8.45
N ASP A 142 -0.15 -11.02 8.82
CA ASP A 142 -0.84 -12.30 8.69
C ASP A 142 -2.10 -12.39 9.57
N ALA A 143 -2.00 -11.93 10.82
CA ALA A 143 -3.10 -11.96 11.78
C ALA A 143 -4.24 -11.00 11.40
N VAL A 144 -3.92 -9.76 11.01
CA VAL A 144 -4.91 -8.81 10.48
C VAL A 144 -5.59 -9.35 9.22
N CYS A 145 -4.83 -9.98 8.33
CA CYS A 145 -5.39 -10.58 7.11
C CYS A 145 -6.34 -11.74 7.42
N GLU A 146 -6.08 -12.52 8.49
CA GLU A 146 -7.00 -13.56 8.97
C GLU A 146 -8.35 -12.95 9.34
N LEU A 147 -8.35 -11.92 10.20
CA LEU A 147 -9.56 -11.22 10.63
C LEU A 147 -10.34 -10.63 9.45
N ILE A 148 -9.63 -10.05 8.47
CA ILE A 148 -10.24 -9.54 7.24
C ILE A 148 -10.95 -10.67 6.49
N VAL A 149 -10.28 -11.79 6.24
CA VAL A 149 -10.88 -12.92 5.51
C VAL A 149 -12.09 -13.46 6.26
N GLU A 150 -12.02 -13.61 7.58
CA GLU A 150 -13.16 -14.06 8.40
C GLU A 150 -14.38 -13.13 8.27
N ILE A 151 -14.16 -11.81 8.29
CA ILE A 151 -15.25 -10.83 8.13
C ILE A 151 -15.87 -10.93 6.73
N LEU A 152 -15.03 -10.98 5.69
CA LEU A 152 -15.48 -11.04 4.30
C LEU A 152 -16.22 -12.36 4.01
N GLN A 153 -15.75 -13.48 4.56
CA GLN A 153 -16.43 -14.79 4.47
C GLN A 153 -17.80 -14.78 5.15
N LYS A 154 -17.94 -14.13 6.31
CA LYS A 154 -19.25 -13.95 6.96
C LYS A 154 -20.22 -13.12 6.09
N VAL A 155 -19.72 -12.14 5.35
CA VAL A 155 -20.53 -11.38 4.38
C VAL A 155 -20.95 -12.26 3.22
N LEU A 156 -20.03 -13.04 2.64
CA LEU A 156 -20.33 -13.97 1.55
C LEU A 156 -21.45 -14.94 1.93
N VAL A 157 -21.30 -15.62 3.07
CA VAL A 157 -22.30 -16.58 3.57
C VAL A 157 -23.65 -15.90 3.81
N ARG A 158 -23.66 -14.70 4.40
CA ARG A 158 -24.89 -13.94 4.66
C ARG A 158 -25.63 -13.57 3.36
N LEU A 159 -24.90 -13.29 2.29
CA LEU A 159 -25.44 -12.93 0.98
C LEU A 159 -25.67 -14.15 0.08
N GLY A 160 -25.47 -15.37 0.58
CA GLY A 160 -25.71 -16.61 -0.17
C GLY A 160 -24.64 -16.92 -1.22
N HIS A 161 -23.40 -16.43 -1.02
CA HIS A 161 -22.26 -16.70 -1.90
C HIS A 161 -21.28 -17.70 -1.27
N PRO A 162 -20.48 -18.42 -2.09
CA PRO A 162 -19.51 -19.39 -1.61
C PRO A 162 -18.48 -18.74 -0.68
N GLU A 163 -18.32 -19.28 0.53
CA GLU A 163 -17.33 -18.81 1.52
C GLU A 163 -15.91 -18.75 0.93
N HIS A 164 -15.52 -19.79 0.19
CA HIS A 164 -14.17 -19.93 -0.37
C HIS A 164 -13.91 -19.06 -1.61
N LEU A 165 -14.83 -18.16 -1.97
CA LEU A 165 -14.61 -17.14 -2.99
C LEU A 165 -13.51 -16.16 -2.56
N ILE A 166 -13.35 -15.95 -1.25
CA ILE A 166 -12.28 -15.16 -0.63
C ILE A 166 -11.56 -16.03 0.40
N GLN A 167 -10.25 -16.21 0.24
CA GLN A 167 -9.42 -17.01 1.14
C GLN A 167 -8.07 -16.34 1.39
N LYS A 168 -7.27 -16.88 2.31
CA LYS A 168 -5.84 -16.63 2.43
C LYS A 168 -5.05 -17.93 2.47
N ILE A 169 -3.74 -17.85 2.23
CA ILE A 169 -2.83 -18.97 2.54
C ILE A 169 -2.87 -19.28 4.04
N SER A 170 -2.63 -20.54 4.41
CA SER A 170 -2.66 -20.94 5.82
C SER A 170 -1.55 -20.26 6.64
N SER A 171 -1.93 -19.82 7.83
CA SER A 171 -1.02 -19.27 8.84
C SER A 171 -0.07 -20.34 9.41
N PRO A 172 1.20 -20.02 9.72
CA PRO A 172 1.83 -18.73 9.46
C PRO A 172 2.14 -18.54 7.96
N ALA A 173 1.88 -17.33 7.44
CA ALA A 173 2.22 -16.98 6.07
C ALA A 173 3.73 -17.17 5.81
N SER A 174 4.07 -17.90 4.75
CA SER A 174 5.45 -18.26 4.42
C SER A 174 5.79 -17.96 2.96
N LYS A 175 7.06 -17.67 2.70
CA LYS A 175 7.56 -17.44 1.33
C LYS A 175 7.33 -18.66 0.43
N GLU A 176 7.46 -19.86 0.98
CA GLU A 176 7.22 -21.10 0.24
C GLU A 176 5.75 -21.22 -0.20
N ALA A 177 4.81 -20.99 0.72
CA ALA A 177 3.38 -21.00 0.43
C ALA A 177 3.01 -19.92 -0.60
N THR A 178 3.55 -18.70 -0.45
CA THR A 178 3.36 -17.61 -1.42
C THR A 178 3.90 -17.98 -2.81
N ASN A 179 5.09 -18.59 -2.90
CA ASN A 179 5.65 -19.02 -4.18
C ASN A 179 4.82 -20.11 -4.85
N LYS A 180 4.39 -21.11 -4.07
CA LYS A 180 3.49 -22.18 -4.56
C LYS A 180 2.17 -21.60 -5.06
N LEU A 181 1.59 -20.65 -4.32
CA LEU A 181 0.38 -19.94 -4.75
C LEU A 181 0.59 -19.25 -6.11
N MET A 182 1.65 -18.45 -6.25
CA MET A 182 1.92 -17.69 -7.48
C MET A 182 2.07 -18.61 -8.71
N GLN A 183 2.57 -19.83 -8.54
CA GLN A 183 2.75 -20.81 -9.62
C GLN A 183 1.47 -21.59 -9.98
N SER A 184 0.41 -21.47 -9.19
CA SER A 184 -0.73 -22.39 -9.23
C SER A 184 -2.09 -21.71 -9.48
N VAL A 185 -2.11 -20.37 -9.51
CA VAL A 185 -3.31 -19.54 -9.79
C VAL A 185 -3.33 -19.07 -11.24
N ASP A 186 -4.44 -18.46 -11.67
CA ASP A 186 -4.62 -18.02 -13.06
C ASP A 186 -4.09 -16.60 -13.30
N MET A 187 -4.01 -15.78 -12.24
CA MET A 187 -3.40 -14.46 -12.27
C MET A 187 -2.79 -14.09 -10.92
N VAL A 188 -1.66 -13.39 -10.93
CA VAL A 188 -1.02 -12.88 -9.71
C VAL A 188 -1.10 -11.36 -9.67
N VAL A 189 -1.54 -10.81 -8.53
CA VAL A 189 -1.42 -9.37 -8.21
C VAL A 189 -0.41 -9.23 -7.07
N VAL A 190 0.73 -8.58 -7.31
CA VAL A 190 1.80 -8.45 -6.32
C VAL A 190 2.03 -7.01 -5.92
N THR A 191 1.66 -6.73 -4.67
CA THR A 191 2.01 -5.50 -3.96
C THR A 191 2.96 -5.85 -2.82
N GLY A 192 4.25 -5.65 -3.02
CA GLY A 192 5.27 -5.99 -2.02
C GLY A 192 6.68 -5.69 -2.50
N SER A 193 7.67 -6.32 -1.87
CA SER A 193 9.08 -6.10 -2.23
C SER A 193 9.38 -6.46 -3.69
N GLU A 194 10.40 -5.83 -4.25
CA GLU A 194 10.93 -6.14 -5.59
C GLU A 194 11.22 -7.64 -5.77
N LYS A 195 11.67 -8.32 -4.71
CA LYS A 195 11.88 -9.78 -4.72
C LYS A 195 10.59 -10.56 -4.95
N ASN A 196 9.46 -10.14 -4.37
CA ASN A 196 8.17 -10.77 -4.60
C ASN A 196 7.69 -10.51 -6.03
N VAL A 197 7.84 -9.27 -6.51
CA VAL A 197 7.46 -8.87 -7.87
C VAL A 197 8.27 -9.67 -8.90
N SER A 198 9.59 -9.73 -8.73
CA SER A 198 10.49 -10.53 -9.57
C SER A 198 10.15 -12.03 -9.52
N SER A 199 9.76 -12.56 -8.35
CA SER A 199 9.33 -13.95 -8.22
C SER A 199 8.01 -14.22 -8.94
N ALA A 200 7.06 -13.28 -8.92
CA ALA A 200 5.80 -13.39 -9.63
C ALA A 200 6.00 -13.41 -11.15
N TYR A 201 6.83 -12.51 -11.69
CA TYR A 201 7.17 -12.52 -13.12
C TYR A 201 7.95 -13.77 -13.57
N ARG A 202 8.55 -14.51 -12.63
CA ARG A 202 9.23 -15.80 -12.88
C ARG A 202 8.35 -17.02 -12.56
N SER A 203 7.11 -16.82 -12.11
CA SER A 203 6.26 -17.92 -11.66
C SER A 203 5.67 -18.76 -12.80
N GLY A 204 5.67 -18.23 -14.03
CA GLY A 204 4.95 -18.82 -15.17
C GLY A 204 3.49 -18.37 -15.29
N THR A 205 2.97 -17.63 -14.30
CA THR A 205 1.61 -17.10 -14.27
C THR A 205 1.59 -15.62 -14.70
N PRO A 206 0.58 -15.14 -15.45
CA PRO A 206 0.40 -13.72 -15.71
C PRO A 206 0.39 -12.90 -14.42
N ALA A 207 1.22 -11.87 -14.35
CA ALA A 207 1.43 -11.11 -13.13
C ALA A 207 1.28 -9.60 -13.36
N ILE A 208 0.59 -8.94 -12.43
CA ILE A 208 0.54 -7.49 -12.29
C ILE A 208 1.36 -7.15 -11.03
N GLY A 209 2.58 -6.67 -11.25
CA GLY A 209 3.49 -6.24 -10.17
C GLY A 209 3.62 -4.72 -10.10
N VAL A 210 3.78 -4.20 -8.88
CA VAL A 210 4.08 -2.78 -8.65
C VAL A 210 5.59 -2.51 -8.58
N GLY A 211 5.99 -1.25 -8.74
CA GLY A 211 7.36 -0.78 -8.54
C GLY A 211 7.58 -0.22 -7.13
N VAL A 212 8.85 0.03 -6.82
CA VAL A 212 9.27 0.83 -5.66
C VAL A 212 9.05 2.30 -5.98
N GLY A 213 8.65 3.11 -4.99
CA GLY A 213 8.44 4.54 -5.18
C GLY A 213 9.62 5.36 -4.68
N ASN A 214 10.09 6.30 -5.49
CA ASN A 214 11.09 7.30 -5.08
C ASN A 214 10.66 8.68 -5.60
N VAL A 215 9.52 9.16 -5.10
CA VAL A 215 8.87 10.38 -5.62
C VAL A 215 9.73 11.61 -5.33
N ALA A 216 10.04 12.37 -6.39
CA ALA A 216 10.65 13.68 -6.32
C ALA A 216 9.58 14.75 -6.58
N VAL A 217 9.59 15.83 -5.80
CA VAL A 217 8.75 17.01 -6.01
C VAL A 217 9.65 18.19 -6.33
N ILE A 218 9.32 18.92 -7.40
CA ILE A 218 10.04 20.13 -7.79
C ILE A 218 9.23 21.33 -7.29
N ILE A 219 9.90 22.24 -6.58
CA ILE A 219 9.34 23.53 -6.17
C ILE A 219 10.10 24.61 -6.95
N ASP A 220 9.42 25.20 -7.94
CA ASP A 220 9.97 26.25 -8.78
C ASP A 220 9.58 27.65 -8.29
N GLU A 221 10.15 28.67 -8.94
CA GLU A 221 9.95 30.08 -8.61
C GLU A 221 8.51 30.58 -8.79
N THR A 222 7.65 29.80 -9.45
CA THR A 222 6.24 30.13 -9.69
C THR A 222 5.30 29.49 -8.67
N ALA A 223 5.82 28.60 -7.81
CA ALA A 223 5.02 27.87 -6.85
C ALA A 223 4.49 28.77 -5.71
N ASP A 224 3.24 28.50 -5.31
CA ASP A 224 2.73 28.95 -4.01
C ASP A 224 3.43 28.12 -2.91
N LEU A 225 4.45 28.70 -2.29
CA LEU A 225 5.33 28.02 -1.34
C LEU A 225 4.59 27.54 -0.09
N ALA A 226 3.63 28.32 0.43
CA ALA A 226 2.82 27.91 1.58
C ALA A 226 1.93 26.71 1.22
N SER A 227 1.27 26.76 0.05
CA SER A 227 0.47 25.63 -0.43
C SER A 227 1.31 24.38 -0.70
N ALA A 228 2.50 24.56 -1.28
CA ALA A 228 3.43 23.48 -1.57
C ALA A 228 3.90 22.81 -0.27
N ALA A 229 4.37 23.60 0.70
CA ALA A 229 4.83 23.11 2.00
C ALA A 229 3.74 22.31 2.73
N SER A 230 2.53 22.88 2.81
CA SER A 230 1.40 22.22 3.48
C SER A 230 1.05 20.86 2.86
N LYS A 231 1.03 20.77 1.52
CA LYS A 231 0.76 19.50 0.80
C LYS A 231 1.86 18.47 1.00
N VAL A 232 3.12 18.89 0.88
CA VAL A 232 4.30 18.04 1.07
C VAL A 232 4.32 17.46 2.47
N VAL A 233 4.17 18.30 3.50
CA VAL A 233 4.18 17.85 4.91
C VAL A 233 2.99 16.92 5.15
N THR A 234 1.77 17.30 4.73
CA THR A 234 0.58 16.46 4.90
C THR A 234 0.74 15.08 4.27
N SER A 235 1.27 15.01 3.06
CA SER A 235 1.47 13.76 2.32
C SER A 235 2.57 12.88 2.94
N LYS A 236 3.67 13.49 3.37
CA LYS A 236 4.79 12.78 3.99
C LYS A 236 4.41 12.16 5.33
N ILE A 237 3.76 12.92 6.20
CA ILE A 237 3.52 12.46 7.58
C ILE A 237 2.37 11.46 7.65
N PHE A 238 1.57 11.36 6.59
CA PHE A 238 0.42 10.46 6.54
C PHE A 238 0.83 8.99 6.69
N ASP A 239 0.32 8.37 7.76
CA ASP A 239 0.67 7.03 8.22
C ASP A 239 2.19 6.83 8.27
N ASN A 240 2.91 7.86 8.73
CA ASN A 240 4.37 7.95 8.81
C ASN A 240 5.09 7.54 7.51
N ALA A 241 4.65 8.03 6.35
CA ALA A 241 5.24 7.75 5.04
C ALA A 241 5.24 6.25 4.65
N THR A 242 4.23 5.48 5.07
CA THR A 242 4.07 4.08 4.63
C THR A 242 3.66 3.92 3.16
N SER A 243 3.26 5.01 2.49
CA SER A 243 2.88 4.97 1.07
C SER A 243 4.11 5.07 0.17
N CYS A 244 4.20 4.22 -0.85
CA CYS A 244 5.26 4.33 -1.87
C CYS A 244 5.12 5.61 -2.72
N SER A 245 3.94 6.24 -2.71
CA SER A 245 3.70 7.51 -3.38
C SER A 245 4.05 8.72 -2.51
N SER A 246 4.48 8.53 -1.25
CA SER A 246 4.91 9.62 -0.41
C SER A 246 6.22 10.21 -0.96
N GLU A 247 6.38 11.51 -0.77
CA GLU A 247 7.52 12.27 -1.26
C GLU A 247 8.79 11.77 -0.58
N ASN A 248 9.84 11.52 -1.37
CA ASN A 248 11.15 11.11 -0.88
C ASN A 248 12.20 12.21 -1.03
N SER A 249 12.08 13.04 -2.07
CA SER A 249 12.98 14.16 -2.29
C SER A 249 12.22 15.42 -2.71
N LEU A 250 12.75 16.56 -2.29
CA LEU A 250 12.32 17.88 -2.70
C LEU A 250 13.48 18.51 -3.47
N VAL A 251 13.20 18.98 -4.69
CA VAL A 251 14.16 19.68 -5.53
C VAL A 251 13.66 21.12 -5.64
N ILE A 252 14.32 22.02 -4.91
CA ILE A 252 13.90 23.42 -4.81
C ILE A 252 14.83 24.26 -5.69
N VAL A 253 14.24 25.12 -6.52
CA VAL A 253 14.99 26.08 -7.32
C VAL A 253 15.69 27.11 -6.42
N ASP A 254 16.96 27.40 -6.71
CA ASP A 254 17.82 28.30 -5.92
C ASP A 254 17.14 29.64 -5.58
N GLU A 255 16.38 30.22 -6.51
CA GLU A 255 15.71 31.52 -6.35
C GLU A 255 14.70 31.54 -5.19
N VAL A 256 14.09 30.40 -4.87
CA VAL A 256 13.07 30.27 -3.81
C VAL A 256 13.51 29.38 -2.66
N TYR A 257 14.79 28.99 -2.60
CA TYR A 257 15.29 28.03 -1.61
C TYR A 257 14.98 28.42 -0.17
N GLU A 258 15.47 29.59 0.27
CA GLU A 258 15.31 30.05 1.66
C GLU A 258 13.82 30.18 2.04
N ASN A 259 13.01 30.79 1.16
CA ASN A 259 11.58 30.98 1.40
C ASN A 259 10.82 29.65 1.45
N ALA A 260 11.22 28.66 0.65
CA ALA A 260 10.60 27.34 0.67
C ALA A 260 10.98 26.55 1.93
N ILE A 261 12.23 26.65 2.40
CA ILE A 261 12.66 26.07 3.68
C ILE A 261 11.88 26.70 4.84
N GLU A 262 11.75 28.02 4.87
CA GLU A 262 10.96 28.73 5.88
C GLU A 262 9.50 28.22 5.91
N ALA A 263 8.85 28.15 4.74
CA ALA A 263 7.48 27.63 4.63
C ALA A 263 7.34 26.16 5.12
N LEU A 264 8.35 25.32 4.87
CA LEU A 264 8.36 23.93 5.35
C LEU A 264 8.58 23.84 6.86
N GLN A 265 9.37 24.76 7.44
CA GLN A 265 9.56 24.87 8.88
C GLN A 265 8.29 25.34 9.59
N GLU A 266 7.55 26.30 9.01
CA GLU A 266 6.25 26.75 9.52
C GLU A 266 5.22 25.62 9.62
N GLU A 267 5.28 24.64 8.70
CA GLU A 267 4.41 23.46 8.71
C GLU A 267 4.88 22.35 9.69
N GLY A 268 6.04 22.52 10.34
CA GLY A 268 6.59 21.62 11.34
C GLY A 268 7.75 20.73 10.85
N GLY A 269 8.40 21.13 9.77
CA GLY A 269 9.67 20.55 9.32
C GLY A 269 10.86 21.03 10.16
N VAL A 270 11.82 20.15 10.41
CA VAL A 270 13.06 20.49 11.11
C VAL A 270 14.25 20.17 10.21
N LEU A 271 15.00 21.20 9.82
CA LEU A 271 16.24 21.07 9.07
C LEU A 271 17.37 20.63 10.01
N LEU A 272 17.95 19.47 9.72
CA LEU A 272 19.06 18.87 10.47
C LEU A 272 20.37 19.56 10.10
N ASP A 273 21.24 19.75 11.09
CA ASP A 273 22.61 20.16 10.82
C ASP A 273 23.45 19.01 10.23
N HIS A 274 24.70 19.30 9.84
CA HIS A 274 25.59 18.29 9.27
C HIS A 274 25.82 17.11 10.22
N LYS A 275 25.95 17.35 11.53
CA LYS A 275 26.20 16.29 12.50
C LYS A 275 24.97 15.41 12.68
N GLU A 276 23.80 16.02 12.86
CA GLU A 276 22.51 15.33 12.97
C GLU A 276 22.20 14.52 11.71
N THR A 277 22.55 15.05 10.53
CA THR A 277 22.41 14.34 9.25
C THR A 277 23.25 13.06 9.20
N GLN A 278 24.50 13.10 9.65
CA GLN A 278 25.34 11.89 9.71
C GLN A 278 24.82 10.88 10.75
N GLU A 279 24.40 11.36 11.93
CA GLU A 279 23.81 10.50 12.95
C GLU A 279 22.52 9.81 12.45
N LEU A 280 21.66 10.54 11.72
CA LEU A 280 20.48 9.96 11.07
C LEU A 280 20.89 8.90 10.05
N ARG A 281 21.88 9.19 9.19
CA ARG A 281 22.36 8.27 8.14
C ARG A 281 22.84 6.94 8.75
N ASP A 282 23.67 7.00 9.78
CA ASP A 282 24.27 5.82 10.41
C ASP A 282 23.24 4.94 11.13
N ASN A 283 22.13 5.54 11.60
CA ASN A 283 21.05 4.82 12.24
C ASN A 283 19.99 4.31 11.25
N LEU A 284 19.73 5.06 10.16
CA LEU A 284 18.70 4.73 9.18
C LEU A 284 19.12 3.61 8.24
N TRP A 285 20.42 3.49 7.90
CA TRP A 285 20.95 2.38 7.12
C TRP A 285 21.92 1.51 7.91
N ILE A 286 21.51 0.28 8.22
CA ILE A 286 22.36 -0.73 8.85
C ILE A 286 22.80 -1.71 7.76
N GLN A 287 24.11 -1.77 7.49
CA GLN A 287 24.69 -2.62 6.44
C GLN A 287 24.03 -2.41 5.06
N GLY A 288 23.77 -1.15 4.71
CA GLY A 288 23.16 -0.78 3.43
C GLY A 288 21.67 -1.10 3.29
N LYS A 289 20.99 -1.49 4.38
CA LYS A 289 19.54 -1.74 4.41
C LYS A 289 18.87 -0.78 5.37
N LEU A 290 17.65 -0.35 5.03
CA LEU A 290 16.83 0.47 5.92
C LEU A 290 16.59 -0.26 7.25
N ASN A 291 16.80 0.47 8.34
CA ASN A 291 16.61 -0.01 9.70
C ASN A 291 15.10 -0.19 9.98
N PRO A 292 14.62 -1.43 10.20
CA PRO A 292 13.20 -1.70 10.43
C PRO A 292 12.61 -1.01 11.67
N HIS A 293 13.44 -0.54 12.60
CA HIS A 293 13.01 0.19 13.79
C HIS A 293 12.70 1.66 13.52
N LEU A 294 13.18 2.22 12.40
CA LEU A 294 13.00 3.62 12.01
C LEU A 294 12.06 3.82 10.82
N ILE A 295 11.70 2.73 10.12
CA ILE A 295 10.72 2.75 9.04
C ILE A 295 9.31 2.97 9.61
N ALA A 296 8.56 3.86 8.97
CA ALA A 296 7.19 4.20 9.32
C ALA A 296 6.99 4.63 10.78
N LYS A 297 7.99 5.31 11.35
CA LYS A 297 7.95 5.93 12.67
C LYS A 297 7.78 7.43 12.55
N SER A 298 7.17 8.08 13.54
CA SER A 298 7.07 9.54 13.56
C SER A 298 8.46 10.18 13.62
N ALA A 299 8.58 11.43 13.18
CA ALA A 299 9.84 12.18 13.27
C ALA A 299 10.35 12.26 14.73
N TYR A 300 9.45 12.44 15.69
CA TYR A 300 9.79 12.40 17.12
C TYR A 300 10.36 11.05 17.59
N GLU A 301 9.74 9.93 17.20
CA GLU A 301 10.26 8.59 17.53
C GLU A 301 11.66 8.38 16.92
N ILE A 302 11.85 8.79 15.67
CA ILE A 302 13.16 8.71 15.00
C ILE A 302 14.19 9.55 15.76
N ALA A 303 13.88 10.82 16.03
CA ALA A 303 14.76 11.72 16.77
C ALA A 303 15.13 11.17 18.15
N THR A 304 14.18 10.53 18.84
CA THR A 304 14.40 9.90 20.15
C THR A 304 15.35 8.70 20.05
N VAL A 305 15.18 7.84 19.04
CA VAL A 305 16.03 6.66 18.84
C VAL A 305 17.44 7.05 18.42
N VAL A 306 17.58 8.06 17.56
CA VAL A 306 18.90 8.58 17.12
C VAL A 306 19.58 9.37 18.24
N GLY A 307 18.80 10.03 19.11
CA GLY A 307 19.30 10.75 20.28
C GLY A 307 19.45 12.27 20.09
N PHE A 308 18.68 12.87 19.18
CA PHE A 308 18.70 14.32 18.96
C PHE A 308 18.24 15.10 20.19
N GLN A 309 18.95 16.18 20.51
CA GLN A 309 18.78 16.93 21.76
C GLN A 309 18.04 18.27 21.58
N ARG A 310 17.81 18.73 20.34
CA ARG A 310 17.13 20.00 20.07
C ARG A 310 15.69 19.97 20.61
N PRO A 311 15.23 21.00 21.34
CA PRO A 311 13.87 21.04 21.89
C PRO A 311 12.76 20.90 20.84
N GLU A 312 12.97 21.46 19.65
CA GLU A 312 12.03 21.41 18.53
C GLU A 312 11.76 19.99 18.01
N MET A 313 12.63 19.01 18.29
CA MET A 313 12.42 17.61 17.89
C MET A 313 11.17 16.98 18.50
N ARG A 314 10.70 17.52 19.63
CA ARG A 314 9.48 17.04 20.30
C ARG A 314 8.21 17.30 19.51
N GLU A 315 8.19 18.40 18.76
CA GLU A 315 7.06 18.82 17.95
C GLU A 315 7.31 18.63 16.45
N ALA A 316 8.49 18.08 16.09
CA ALA A 316 8.86 17.80 14.71
C ALA A 316 7.86 16.82 14.11
N LYS A 317 7.18 17.27 13.05
CA LYS A 317 6.34 16.39 12.22
C LYS A 317 7.19 15.66 11.19
N MET A 318 8.31 16.28 10.80
CA MET A 318 9.10 15.92 9.64
C MET A 318 10.55 16.33 9.85
N LEU A 319 11.49 15.43 9.55
CA LEU A 319 12.93 15.74 9.58
C LEU A 319 13.38 16.04 8.15
N MET A 320 14.30 16.98 7.97
CA MET A 320 14.79 17.38 6.67
C MET A 320 16.31 17.42 6.66
N VAL A 321 16.95 16.89 5.62
CA VAL A 321 18.41 16.99 5.44
C VAL A 321 18.73 17.63 4.10
N GLU A 322 19.88 18.30 4.01
CA GLU A 322 20.43 18.74 2.73
C GLU A 322 21.32 17.63 2.13
N GLU A 323 21.09 17.32 0.86
CA GLU A 323 21.89 16.40 0.05
C GLU A 323 22.21 17.09 -1.29
N THR A 324 23.37 16.79 -1.86
CA THR A 324 23.86 17.46 -3.09
C THR A 324 24.11 16.49 -4.24
N GLY A 325 23.96 15.19 -4.00
CA GLY A 325 24.16 14.15 -5.01
C GLY A 325 23.05 13.13 -5.07
N THR A 326 23.18 12.20 -6.02
CA THR A 326 22.22 11.11 -6.23
C THR A 326 22.95 9.78 -6.44
N GLY A 327 22.26 8.67 -6.19
CA GLY A 327 22.78 7.32 -6.39
C GLY A 327 23.25 6.65 -5.09
N SER A 328 23.94 5.52 -5.22
CA SER A 328 24.28 4.64 -4.08
C SER A 328 25.15 5.31 -3.01
N GLU A 329 25.99 6.27 -3.40
CA GLU A 329 26.86 7.02 -2.48
C GLU A 329 26.09 8.07 -1.66
N HIS A 330 24.90 8.44 -2.14
CA HIS A 330 23.97 9.40 -1.55
C HIS A 330 22.67 8.67 -1.15
N PRO A 331 22.67 7.85 -0.09
CA PRO A 331 21.57 6.94 0.26
C PRO A 331 20.24 7.67 0.52
N PHE A 332 20.34 8.91 0.97
CA PHE A 332 19.26 9.87 1.10
C PHE A 332 18.50 10.11 -0.23
N SER A 333 19.18 10.11 -1.38
CA SER A 333 18.50 10.22 -2.69
C SER A 333 17.57 9.03 -3.04
N GLY A 334 17.55 7.96 -2.25
CA GLY A 334 16.67 6.79 -2.41
C GLY A 334 15.38 6.82 -1.59
N GLU A 335 14.62 5.72 -1.70
CA GLU A 335 13.40 5.50 -0.90
C GLU A 335 13.75 5.30 0.60
N LYS A 336 13.01 5.97 1.49
CA LYS A 336 13.23 5.92 2.94
C LYS A 336 12.11 5.26 3.74
N LEU A 337 10.87 5.30 3.23
CA LEU A 337 9.66 4.81 3.93
C LEU A 337 9.53 5.32 5.39
N SER A 338 9.94 6.57 5.61
CA SER A 338 9.86 7.26 6.90
C SER A 338 9.60 8.76 6.67
N PRO A 339 9.11 9.50 7.67
CA PRO A 339 8.94 10.96 7.61
C PRO A 339 10.27 11.73 7.73
N GLY A 340 11.39 11.11 7.36
CA GLY A 340 12.63 11.81 7.04
C GLY A 340 12.64 12.21 5.57
N PHE A 341 12.92 13.49 5.31
CA PHE A 341 13.22 14.05 4.00
C PHE A 341 14.69 14.24 3.81
N ASP A 342 15.02 14.17 2.53
CA ASP A 342 16.21 14.80 2.00
C ASP A 342 15.78 15.79 0.92
N PHE A 343 16.40 16.96 0.96
CA PHE A 343 16.42 17.90 -0.13
C PHE A 343 17.61 17.55 -1.01
N VAL A 344 17.38 17.45 -2.31
CA VAL A 344 18.49 17.58 -3.24
C VAL A 344 18.57 19.05 -3.61
N SER A 345 19.57 19.74 -3.06
CA SER A 345 19.99 21.03 -3.57
C SER A 345 20.44 20.83 -5.01
N SER A 346 19.67 21.34 -5.98
CA SER A 346 20.05 21.35 -7.38
C SER A 346 20.03 22.78 -7.89
N ARG A 347 21.26 23.27 -8.11
CA ARG A 347 21.59 24.53 -8.75
C ARG A 347 21.01 24.58 -10.15
N LYS A 348 20.15 25.58 -10.41
CA LYS A 348 19.58 26.00 -11.71
C LYS A 348 19.05 24.86 -12.62
N PHE A 349 17.73 24.81 -12.81
CA PHE A 349 17.11 24.05 -13.90
C PHE A 349 17.36 24.68 -15.27
#